data_AF-A0A9W9J2R7-F1
#
_entry.id   AF-A0A9W9J2R7-F1
#
_cell.length_a   1.000
_cell.length_b   1.000
_cell.length_c   1.000
_cell.angle_alpha   90.00
_cell.angle_beta   90.00
_cell.angle_gamma   90.00
#
_symmetry.space_group_name_H-M   'P 1'
#
loop_
_entity.id
_entity.type
_entity.pdbx_description
1 polymer ?
#
loop_
_entity_poly.entity_id
_entity_poly.type
_entity_poly.pdbx_seq_one_letter_code
_entity_poly.pdbx_strand_id
1 'polypeptide(L)'
;MLNNSQTSGWQVLATKKKLFISCVLGLFFLAIGMNLRAELRAGPYQKISKRDTTTGNPNIWQPKAGVKWQIQLVNAVEDKAVNADVWDIDLFENTANTISNLKAKGHKVICYFSAGSYENWRPDISKFDASDLGSNLHDWPGERWLNLKSAKVRAIMTSRLDMARDKGCDGVDPDNIDAYGNENGLGLTEADSIDFLTFLAKESHSRGMAIGLKNGGDVIGSVIELMQWSVNEQCAEFKECGTYAAFTEVNKPVFHIEYSTETMVGGSGGTGAGIKGTAADSVAAPSTDGSTDTSSDTDADADADADDDSYQKLRARSNLSPTLKTSACHAANADKFSTVIKNMNLDAWVEYC
;
A
#
# COMPACT_ATOMS: atom_id res chain seq x y z
N MET A 1 -67.09 4.92 16.17
CA MET A 1 -66.30 4.13 17.13
C MET A 1 -65.73 2.94 16.39
N LEU A 2 -64.44 2.66 16.60
CA LEU A 2 -63.71 1.40 16.35
C LEU A 2 -63.61 0.97 14.87
N ASN A 3 -62.47 1.20 14.19
CA ASN A 3 -61.22 0.42 14.25
C ASN A 3 -61.49 -1.10 14.24
N ASN A 4 -61.08 -1.83 13.18
CA ASN A 4 -59.75 -2.45 13.16
C ASN A 4 -59.48 -3.22 11.86
N SER A 5 -58.20 -3.30 11.54
CA SER A 5 -57.57 -4.01 10.42
C SER A 5 -57.66 -5.55 10.50
N GLN A 6 -57.74 -6.22 9.35
CA GLN A 6 -57.20 -7.58 9.12
C GLN A 6 -56.81 -7.74 7.64
N THR A 7 -55.50 -7.86 7.41
CA THR A 7 -54.77 -8.80 6.52
C THR A 7 -55.37 -9.29 5.18
N SER A 8 -54.58 -9.15 4.11
CA SER A 8 -54.35 -10.15 3.04
C SER A 8 -53.03 -9.78 2.33
N GLY A 9 -52.17 -10.66 1.83
CA GLY A 9 -52.09 -12.11 1.77
C GLY A 9 -50.80 -12.50 1.03
N TRP A 10 -50.27 -13.70 1.34
CA TRP A 10 -49.46 -14.58 0.47
C TRP A 10 -48.00 -14.20 0.12
N GLN A 11 -47.09 -14.86 0.87
CA GLN A 11 -45.95 -15.72 0.45
C GLN A 11 -45.94 -16.08 -1.08
N VAL A 12 -44.85 -16.23 -1.85
CA VAL A 12 -43.41 -16.48 -1.61
C VAL A 12 -42.67 -16.52 -3.00
N LEU A 13 -41.37 -16.16 -3.02
CA LEU A 13 -40.27 -16.45 -3.99
C LEU A 13 -40.41 -16.00 -5.48
N ALA A 14 -39.62 -15.00 -5.91
CA ALA A 14 -38.33 -15.10 -6.64
C ALA A 14 -38.49 -15.63 -8.09
N THR A 15 -38.00 -15.02 -9.18
CA THR A 15 -36.71 -14.33 -9.42
C THR A 15 -36.71 -13.74 -10.84
N LYS A 16 -35.74 -12.85 -11.13
CA LYS A 16 -35.25 -12.36 -12.44
C LYS A 16 -36.03 -11.25 -13.14
N LYS A 17 -35.54 -10.01 -12.99
CA LYS A 17 -34.98 -9.16 -14.06
C LYS A 17 -34.80 -7.72 -13.56
N LYS A 18 -33.61 -7.16 -13.81
CA LYS A 18 -33.24 -5.77 -14.17
C LYS A 18 -31.95 -5.38 -13.42
N LEU A 19 -30.81 -5.38 -14.11
CA LEU A 19 -30.25 -4.28 -14.92
C LEU A 19 -29.57 -3.21 -14.04
N PHE A 20 -28.24 -3.18 -14.17
CA PHE A 20 -27.29 -2.06 -14.03
C PHE A 20 -27.79 -0.73 -13.43
N ILE A 21 -27.01 -0.25 -12.45
CA ILE A 21 -26.63 1.13 -12.08
C ILE A 21 -26.61 1.23 -10.55
N SER A 22 -25.42 1.12 -9.95
CA SER A 22 -25.19 1.57 -8.57
C SER A 22 -23.73 1.96 -8.40
N CYS A 23 -23.41 3.20 -8.78
CA CYS A 23 -22.13 3.86 -8.48
C CYS A 23 -22.32 5.28 -7.91
N VAL A 24 -23.49 5.67 -7.39
CA VAL A 24 -23.71 7.08 -6.98
C VAL A 24 -24.47 7.25 -5.64
N LEU A 25 -24.72 6.19 -4.86
CA LEU A 25 -25.48 6.31 -3.61
C LEU A 25 -24.68 5.94 -2.35
N GLY A 26 -23.41 6.38 -2.31
CA GLY A 26 -22.57 6.42 -1.11
C GLY A 26 -22.07 7.83 -0.75
N LEU A 27 -22.52 8.88 -1.45
CA LEU A 27 -22.01 10.26 -1.30
C LEU A 27 -23.10 11.34 -1.21
N PHE A 28 -24.33 10.99 -0.83
CA PHE A 28 -25.43 11.97 -0.73
C PHE A 28 -26.15 12.04 0.63
N PHE A 29 -25.53 11.53 1.71
CA PHE A 29 -25.96 11.81 3.09
C PHE A 29 -24.85 12.36 4.00
N LEU A 30 -23.89 13.09 3.43
CA LEU A 30 -22.91 13.89 4.19
C LEU A 30 -22.73 15.31 3.63
N ALA A 31 -23.73 15.85 2.92
CA ALA A 31 -23.66 17.18 2.30
C ALA A 31 -24.78 18.16 2.70
N ILE A 32 -25.60 17.85 3.72
CA ILE A 32 -26.50 18.84 4.35
C ILE A 32 -26.46 18.63 5.86
N GLY A 33 -25.41 19.16 6.50
CA GLY A 33 -25.19 19.04 7.94
C GLY A 33 -23.91 19.72 8.45
N MET A 34 -23.04 20.22 7.56
CA MET A 34 -21.85 20.99 7.94
C MET A 34 -21.89 22.34 7.25
N ASN A 35 -22.80 23.21 7.70
CA ASN A 35 -22.73 24.63 7.32
C ASN A 35 -23.16 25.55 8.46
N LEU A 36 -22.79 25.21 9.71
CA LEU A 36 -22.80 26.16 10.82
C LEU A 36 -21.95 25.65 12.01
N ARG A 37 -20.67 25.31 11.78
CA ARG A 37 -19.68 25.19 12.89
C ARG A 37 -18.21 25.24 12.51
N ALA A 38 -17.86 25.70 11.30
CA ALA A 38 -16.47 25.80 10.84
C ALA A 38 -15.76 27.11 11.22
N GLU A 39 -16.36 28.00 12.02
CA GLU A 39 -15.77 29.32 12.35
C GLU A 39 -15.41 29.52 13.83
N LEU A 40 -15.42 28.48 14.66
CA LEU A 40 -15.00 28.57 16.06
C LEU A 40 -14.10 27.38 16.44
N ARG A 41 -12.93 27.28 15.80
CA ARG A 41 -11.68 26.70 16.35
C ARG A 41 -10.52 26.64 15.32
N ALA A 42 -10.39 27.65 14.45
CA ALA A 42 -9.09 27.94 13.86
C ALA A 42 -8.24 28.65 14.93
N GLY A 43 -7.61 27.87 15.81
CA GLY A 43 -6.52 28.38 16.63
C GLY A 43 -5.40 28.89 15.73
N PRO A 44 -4.63 29.91 16.15
CA PRO A 44 -3.61 30.48 15.27
C PRO A 44 -2.60 29.38 14.92
N TYR A 45 -2.44 29.11 13.62
CA TYR A 45 -1.28 28.43 13.07
C TYR A 45 -0.06 29.17 13.62
N GLN A 46 0.53 28.64 14.69
CA GLN A 46 1.72 29.24 15.26
C GLN A 46 2.82 29.02 14.23
N LYS A 47 3.17 30.13 13.57
CA LYS A 47 4.37 30.31 12.77
C LYS A 47 5.51 29.58 13.48
N ILE A 48 5.88 28.40 12.97
CA ILE A 48 6.99 27.61 13.50
C ILE A 48 8.20 28.53 13.47
N SER A 49 8.59 29.01 14.65
CA SER A 49 9.79 29.81 14.81
C SER A 49 10.94 28.97 14.27
N LYS A 50 11.79 29.57 13.44
CA LYS A 50 13.07 29.00 12.98
C LYS A 50 13.96 28.71 14.19
N ARG A 51 13.64 27.68 14.95
CA ARG A 51 14.59 27.04 15.85
C ARG A 51 15.43 26.13 14.96
N ASP A 52 16.72 26.41 15.00
CA ASP A 52 17.75 25.54 14.45
C ASP A 52 17.54 24.13 15.04
N THR A 53 17.24 23.15 14.18
CA THR A 53 16.73 21.81 14.51
C THR A 53 17.82 20.86 15.04
N THR A 54 18.82 21.38 15.74
CA THR A 54 19.98 20.62 16.22
C THR A 54 19.74 19.87 17.55
N THR A 55 18.51 19.39 17.80
CA THR A 55 18.22 18.45 18.89
C THR A 55 18.10 17.00 18.44
N GLY A 56 18.44 16.69 17.19
CA GLY A 56 18.63 15.32 16.72
C GLY A 56 19.99 14.78 17.14
N ASN A 57 20.06 13.49 17.50
CA ASN A 57 21.33 12.78 17.60
C ASN A 57 22.09 12.97 16.26
N PRO A 58 23.28 13.62 16.24
CA PRO A 58 23.98 14.00 15.00
C PRO A 58 24.36 12.80 14.12
N ASN A 59 24.17 11.58 14.62
CA ASN A 59 24.45 10.33 13.92
C ASN A 59 23.24 9.76 13.15
N ILE A 60 22.04 10.31 13.28
CA ILE A 60 20.88 9.84 12.49
C ILE A 60 20.94 10.44 11.09
N TRP A 61 20.84 9.57 10.08
CA TRP A 61 20.85 9.99 8.69
C TRP A 61 19.64 10.86 8.35
N GLN A 62 19.90 12.11 7.93
CA GLN A 62 18.87 13.04 7.45
C GLN A 62 19.06 13.28 5.94
N PRO A 63 18.24 12.68 5.06
CA PRO A 63 18.26 13.02 3.65
C PRO A 63 17.76 14.45 3.42
N LYS A 64 18.20 15.09 2.33
CA LYS A 64 17.74 16.43 1.93
C LYS A 64 16.42 16.32 1.15
N ALA A 65 15.66 17.41 1.07
CA ALA A 65 14.53 17.47 0.14
C ALA A 65 15.00 17.28 -1.31
N GLY A 66 14.18 16.60 -2.13
CA GLY A 66 14.43 16.36 -3.56
C GLY A 66 15.48 15.30 -3.90
N VAL A 67 15.99 14.52 -2.93
CA VAL A 67 16.90 13.39 -3.24
C VAL A 67 16.18 12.36 -4.10
N LYS A 68 16.87 11.76 -5.07
CA LYS A 68 16.22 10.80 -5.97
C LYS A 68 16.10 9.45 -5.28
N TRP A 69 14.98 8.77 -5.47
CA TRP A 69 14.72 7.50 -4.79
C TRP A 69 14.07 6.47 -5.72
N GLN A 70 14.02 5.24 -5.25
CA GLN A 70 13.29 4.12 -5.83
C GLN A 70 12.64 3.35 -4.68
N ILE A 71 11.46 2.81 -4.93
CA ILE A 71 10.77 1.87 -4.05
C ILE A 71 10.47 0.59 -4.82
N GLN A 72 10.78 -0.56 -4.24
CA GLN A 72 10.42 -1.87 -4.77
C GLN A 72 10.07 -2.81 -3.60
N LEU A 73 8.77 -3.06 -3.44
CA LEU A 73 8.27 -3.91 -2.35
C LEU A 73 7.88 -5.31 -2.85
N VAL A 74 7.65 -5.46 -4.16
CA VAL A 74 7.42 -6.77 -4.77
C VAL A 74 8.76 -7.46 -5.07
N ASN A 75 8.95 -8.63 -4.47
CA ASN A 75 10.13 -9.49 -4.58
C ASN A 75 11.45 -8.85 -4.13
N ALA A 76 12.50 -9.67 -4.01
CA ALA A 76 13.84 -9.19 -3.76
C ALA A 76 14.35 -8.28 -4.91
N VAL A 77 15.19 -7.29 -4.59
CA VAL A 77 15.79 -6.40 -5.60
C VAL A 77 16.80 -7.15 -6.46
N GLU A 78 16.46 -7.34 -7.73
CA GLU A 78 17.33 -7.93 -8.75
C GLU A 78 18.00 -6.88 -9.65
N ASP A 79 17.24 -5.85 -10.09
CA ASP A 79 17.74 -4.79 -10.96
C ASP A 79 18.30 -3.61 -10.15
N LYS A 80 19.63 -3.51 -10.11
CA LYS A 80 20.36 -2.46 -9.39
C LYS A 80 20.93 -1.40 -10.35
N ALA A 81 20.36 -1.26 -11.55
CA ALA A 81 20.80 -0.29 -12.54
C ALA A 81 20.04 1.05 -12.46
N VAL A 82 18.92 1.11 -11.73
CA VAL A 82 18.18 2.36 -11.51
C VAL A 82 19.08 3.37 -10.79
N ASN A 83 19.29 4.52 -11.41
CA ASN A 83 20.05 5.62 -10.83
C ASN A 83 19.18 6.38 -9.81
N ALA A 84 19.22 5.95 -8.55
CA ALA A 84 18.57 6.55 -7.39
C ALA A 84 19.56 6.66 -6.23
N ASP A 85 19.45 7.69 -5.40
CA ASP A 85 20.29 7.87 -4.21
C ASP A 85 19.81 7.00 -3.04
N VAL A 86 18.49 6.79 -2.96
CA VAL A 86 17.80 6.06 -1.89
C VAL A 86 17.00 4.90 -2.48
N TRP A 87 17.06 3.74 -1.85
CA TRP A 87 16.24 2.56 -2.17
C TRP A 87 15.39 2.19 -0.98
N ASP A 88 14.08 2.16 -1.16
CA ASP A 88 13.12 1.62 -0.20
C ASP A 88 12.68 0.22 -0.64
N ILE A 89 12.94 -0.77 0.20
CA ILE A 89 12.80 -2.19 -0.15
C ILE A 89 12.16 -2.96 0.99
N ASP A 90 11.43 -4.02 0.67
CA ASP A 90 10.81 -4.86 1.70
C ASP A 90 11.85 -5.50 2.63
N LEU A 91 11.63 -5.34 3.94
CA LEU A 91 12.51 -5.84 5.00
C LEU A 91 12.66 -7.37 4.96
N PHE A 92 11.61 -8.12 4.67
CA PHE A 92 11.60 -9.58 4.75
C PHE A 92 12.11 -10.21 3.45
N GLU A 93 11.72 -9.68 2.29
CA GLU A 93 12.11 -10.21 0.97
C GLU A 93 13.60 -10.00 0.65
N ASN A 94 14.26 -9.03 1.30
CA ASN A 94 15.65 -8.69 1.00
C ASN A 94 16.63 -9.19 2.07
N THR A 95 17.76 -9.73 1.62
CA THR A 95 18.84 -10.21 2.51
C THR A 95 19.80 -9.08 2.90
N ALA A 96 20.57 -9.28 3.98
CA ALA A 96 21.68 -8.39 4.34
C ALA A 96 22.70 -8.21 3.19
N ASN A 97 22.92 -9.27 2.39
CA ASN A 97 23.77 -9.19 1.20
C ASN A 97 23.19 -8.28 0.12
N THR A 98 21.86 -8.29 -0.09
CA THR A 98 21.21 -7.35 -1.02
C THR A 98 21.44 -5.91 -0.58
N ILE A 99 21.20 -5.61 0.70
CA ILE A 99 21.38 -4.28 1.30
C ILE A 99 22.85 -3.84 1.21
N SER A 100 23.80 -4.71 1.61
CA SER A 100 25.24 -4.41 1.52
C SER A 100 25.68 -4.11 0.09
N ASN A 101 25.12 -4.81 -0.91
CA ASN A 101 25.45 -4.57 -2.32
C ASN A 101 24.89 -3.23 -2.84
N LEU A 102 23.72 -2.80 -2.37
CA LEU A 102 23.20 -1.45 -2.68
C LEU A 102 24.10 -0.38 -2.05
N LYS A 103 24.46 -0.55 -0.78
CA LYS A 103 25.32 0.39 -0.04
C LYS A 103 26.73 0.48 -0.62
N ALA A 104 27.30 -0.63 -1.10
CA ALA A 104 28.60 -0.64 -1.77
C ALA A 104 28.62 0.19 -3.07
N LYS A 105 27.45 0.44 -3.67
CA LYS A 105 27.28 1.34 -4.82
C LYS A 105 26.98 2.79 -4.43
N GLY A 106 26.98 3.11 -3.13
CA GLY A 106 26.75 4.44 -2.60
C GLY A 106 25.29 4.76 -2.29
N HIS A 107 24.36 3.80 -2.46
CA HIS A 107 22.95 4.01 -2.13
C HIS A 107 22.70 3.99 -0.62
N LYS A 108 21.69 4.74 -0.19
CA LYS A 108 21.07 4.58 1.13
C LYS A 108 19.89 3.61 1.04
N VAL A 109 19.70 2.78 2.06
CA VAL A 109 18.65 1.76 2.04
C VAL A 109 17.65 1.97 3.18
N ILE A 110 16.40 2.18 2.81
CA ILE A 110 15.24 2.18 3.70
C ILE A 110 14.62 0.78 3.63
N CYS A 111 14.21 0.25 4.78
CA CYS A 111 13.57 -1.05 4.88
C CYS A 111 12.10 -0.88 5.28
N TYR A 112 11.21 -1.17 4.34
CA TYR A 112 9.77 -1.20 4.51
C TYR A 112 9.33 -2.37 5.38
N PHE A 113 8.37 -2.14 6.27
CA PHE A 113 7.54 -3.18 6.86
C PHE A 113 6.21 -2.58 7.32
N SER A 114 5.12 -3.34 7.31
CA SER A 114 3.89 -2.85 7.94
C SER A 114 4.02 -2.88 9.47
N ALA A 115 3.78 -1.73 10.11
CA ALA A 115 3.78 -1.61 11.57
C ALA A 115 2.38 -1.56 12.16
N GLY A 116 1.41 -1.04 11.39
CA GLY A 116 0.01 -0.93 11.81
C GLY A 116 -0.91 -2.03 11.29
N SER A 117 -0.39 -3.00 10.51
CA SER A 117 -1.16 -4.15 10.07
C SER A 117 -0.42 -5.49 10.25
N TYR A 118 -1.22 -6.53 10.41
CA TYR A 118 -0.84 -7.93 10.36
C TYR A 118 -0.93 -8.39 8.91
N GLU A 119 0.10 -9.08 8.42
CA GLU A 119 0.21 -9.60 7.06
C GLU A 119 0.36 -11.14 7.14
N ASN A 120 -0.63 -11.90 6.68
CA ASN A 120 -0.69 -13.36 6.93
C ASN A 120 0.41 -14.20 6.25
N TRP A 121 1.25 -13.57 5.42
CA TRP A 121 2.37 -14.19 4.71
C TRP A 121 3.71 -13.95 5.43
N ARG A 122 3.78 -13.11 6.47
CA ARG A 122 5.05 -12.84 7.16
C ARG A 122 5.47 -14.04 8.01
N PRO A 123 6.79 -14.31 8.15
CA PRO A 123 7.27 -15.47 8.89
C PRO A 123 7.06 -15.34 10.42
N ASP A 124 6.74 -14.15 10.93
CA ASP A 124 6.54 -13.86 12.34
C ASP A 124 5.07 -13.80 12.78
N ILE A 125 4.12 -14.20 11.91
CA ILE A 125 2.67 -14.16 12.17
C ILE A 125 2.25 -14.90 13.45
N SER A 126 2.95 -15.97 13.82
CA SER A 126 2.65 -16.77 15.01
C SER A 126 2.92 -16.05 16.32
N LYS A 127 3.56 -14.87 16.27
CA LYS A 127 3.82 -14.03 17.44
C LYS A 127 2.65 -13.13 17.80
N PHE A 128 1.69 -12.89 16.90
CA PHE A 128 0.53 -12.05 17.19
C PHE A 128 -0.55 -12.84 17.94
N ASP A 129 -1.14 -12.21 18.95
CA ASP A 129 -2.30 -12.78 19.64
C ASP A 129 -3.59 -12.39 18.90
N ALA A 130 -4.64 -13.22 19.03
CA ALA A 130 -5.92 -12.91 18.37
C ALA A 130 -6.50 -11.54 18.81
N SER A 131 -6.20 -11.10 20.03
CA SER A 131 -6.59 -9.79 20.59
C SER A 131 -5.83 -8.61 20.00
N ASP A 132 -4.74 -8.86 19.27
CA ASP A 132 -3.99 -7.80 18.58
C ASP A 132 -4.66 -7.39 17.27
N LEU A 133 -5.59 -8.20 16.74
CA LEU A 133 -6.08 -8.09 15.37
C LEU A 133 -7.47 -7.43 15.30
N GLY A 134 -7.56 -6.36 14.51
CA GLY A 134 -8.77 -5.62 14.18
C GLY A 134 -9.49 -6.12 12.93
N SER A 135 -10.20 -5.21 12.27
CA SER A 135 -10.85 -5.45 10.97
C SER A 135 -9.84 -5.79 9.88
N ASN A 136 -10.32 -6.44 8.81
CA ASN A 136 -9.54 -6.61 7.59
C ASN A 136 -9.30 -5.25 6.92
N LEU A 137 -8.17 -5.09 6.24
CA LEU A 137 -7.98 -3.98 5.30
C LEU A 137 -8.77 -4.29 4.02
N HIS A 138 -9.53 -3.32 3.51
CA HIS A 138 -10.56 -3.54 2.49
C HIS A 138 -9.98 -4.14 1.19
N ASP A 139 -8.88 -3.55 0.71
CA ASP A 139 -8.30 -3.88 -0.59
C ASP A 139 -7.14 -4.88 -0.52
N TRP A 140 -6.79 -5.34 0.70
CA TRP A 140 -5.61 -6.16 0.96
C TRP A 140 -6.00 -7.48 1.67
N PRO A 141 -6.37 -8.53 0.90
CA PRO A 141 -6.75 -9.82 1.47
C PRO A 141 -5.64 -10.45 2.30
N GLY A 142 -5.99 -10.93 3.48
CA GLY A 142 -5.01 -11.52 4.42
C GLY A 142 -4.35 -10.50 5.33
N GLU A 143 -4.70 -9.22 5.20
CA GLU A 143 -4.18 -8.13 6.01
C GLU A 143 -5.22 -7.61 7.02
N ARG A 144 -4.79 -7.32 8.26
CA ARG A 144 -5.69 -6.87 9.35
C ARG A 144 -5.06 -5.74 10.15
N TRP A 145 -5.85 -4.77 10.59
CA TRP A 145 -5.36 -3.70 11.45
C TRP A 145 -4.81 -4.23 12.79
N LEU A 146 -3.77 -3.60 13.31
CA LEU A 146 -3.14 -3.97 14.58
C LEU A 146 -3.50 -3.02 15.71
N ASN A 147 -3.68 -3.57 16.91
CA ASN A 147 -3.82 -2.80 18.13
C ASN A 147 -2.48 -2.16 18.52
N LEU A 148 -2.27 -0.89 18.14
CA LEU A 148 -1.03 -0.13 18.36
C LEU A 148 -0.67 0.06 19.85
N LYS A 149 -1.64 -0.12 20.76
CA LYS A 149 -1.45 -0.06 22.21
C LYS A 149 -0.91 -1.37 22.80
N SER A 150 -0.94 -2.46 22.03
CA SER A 150 -0.53 -3.79 22.52
C SER A 150 0.97 -3.83 22.76
N ALA A 151 1.36 -4.23 23.97
CA ALA A 151 2.76 -4.49 24.30
C ALA A 151 3.34 -5.62 23.44
N LYS A 152 2.50 -6.59 23.03
CA LYS A 152 2.89 -7.68 22.15
C LYS A 152 3.23 -7.18 20.76
N VAL A 153 2.36 -6.35 20.16
CA VAL A 153 2.61 -5.69 18.86
C VAL A 153 3.89 -4.86 18.92
N ARG A 154 4.08 -4.06 19.98
CA ARG A 154 5.32 -3.26 20.16
C ARG A 154 6.57 -4.13 20.25
N ALA A 155 6.52 -5.28 20.93
CA ALA A 155 7.65 -6.21 20.99
C ALA A 155 7.96 -6.86 19.62
N ILE A 156 6.93 -7.14 18.82
CA ILE A 156 7.10 -7.64 17.45
C ILE A 156 7.77 -6.57 16.59
N MET A 157 7.29 -5.32 16.63
CA MET A 157 7.92 -4.23 15.88
C MET A 157 9.35 -3.95 16.34
N THR A 158 9.63 -4.05 17.64
CA THR A 158 11.00 -4.00 18.18
C THR A 158 11.88 -5.06 17.53
N SER A 159 11.38 -6.29 17.39
CA SER A 159 12.11 -7.40 16.74
C SER A 159 12.31 -7.15 15.23
N ARG A 160 11.34 -6.53 14.55
CA ARG A 160 11.48 -6.12 13.14
C ARG A 160 12.53 -5.01 12.98
N LEU A 161 12.58 -4.05 13.91
CA LEU A 161 13.63 -3.03 13.94
C LEU A 161 15.02 -3.62 14.24
N ASP A 162 15.13 -4.63 15.11
CA ASP A 162 16.37 -5.39 15.30
C ASP A 162 16.81 -6.07 14.01
N MET A 163 15.88 -6.71 13.29
CA MET A 163 16.16 -7.31 11.98
C MET A 163 16.65 -6.27 10.97
N ALA A 164 16.01 -5.10 10.89
CA ALA A 164 16.40 -4.03 9.98
C ALA A 164 17.83 -3.53 10.28
N ARG A 165 18.16 -3.32 11.56
CA ARG A 165 19.52 -2.98 12.00
C ARG A 165 20.52 -4.06 11.58
N ASP A 166 20.23 -5.33 11.88
CA ASP A 166 21.14 -6.45 11.64
C ASP A 166 21.37 -6.71 10.14
N LYS A 167 20.37 -6.39 9.31
CA LYS A 167 20.51 -6.42 7.85
C LYS A 167 21.23 -5.20 7.27
N GLY A 168 21.43 -4.14 8.06
CA GLY A 168 22.22 -2.97 7.69
C GLY A 168 21.43 -1.82 7.06
N CYS A 169 20.11 -1.76 7.28
CA CYS A 169 19.26 -0.66 6.81
C CYS A 169 19.75 0.69 7.37
N ASP A 170 19.71 1.75 6.55
CA ASP A 170 19.99 3.13 6.98
C ASP A 170 18.77 3.78 7.64
N GLY A 171 17.57 3.27 7.35
CA GLY A 171 16.33 3.67 7.99
C GLY A 171 15.18 2.73 7.68
N VAL A 172 13.99 3.05 8.17
CA VAL A 172 12.79 2.22 8.04
C VAL A 172 11.57 3.02 7.58
N ASP A 173 10.70 2.36 6.82
CA ASP A 173 9.38 2.86 6.39
C ASP A 173 8.27 2.00 7.00
N PRO A 174 7.75 2.38 8.19
CA PRO A 174 6.70 1.63 8.87
C PRO A 174 5.32 2.01 8.32
N ASP A 175 4.65 1.08 7.64
CA ASP A 175 3.34 1.32 7.01
C ASP A 175 2.15 1.19 7.97
N ASN A 176 0.98 1.63 7.49
CA ASN A 176 -0.34 1.46 8.09
C ASN A 176 -0.49 2.17 9.44
N ILE A 177 0.29 3.23 9.68
CA ILE A 177 0.27 4.01 10.92
C ILE A 177 -0.96 4.91 11.05
N ASP A 178 -1.81 4.98 10.02
CA ASP A 178 -3.01 5.81 9.89
C ASP A 178 -4.32 5.00 10.05
N ALA A 179 -4.25 3.88 10.75
CA ALA A 179 -5.40 3.04 11.09
C ALA A 179 -6.57 3.83 11.72
N TYR A 180 -6.30 4.97 12.37
CA TYR A 180 -7.33 5.85 12.95
C TYR A 180 -8.27 6.48 11.90
N GLY A 181 -7.80 6.66 10.66
CA GLY A 181 -8.59 7.17 9.54
C GLY A 181 -9.45 6.10 8.86
N ASN A 182 -9.40 4.85 9.34
CA ASN A 182 -9.98 3.68 8.71
C ASN A 182 -10.96 2.94 9.65
N GLU A 183 -11.78 2.04 9.08
CA GLU A 183 -12.66 1.14 9.85
C GLU A 183 -11.85 0.03 10.56
N ASN A 184 -10.99 0.41 11.49
CA ASN A 184 -10.01 -0.49 12.10
C ASN A 184 -10.58 -1.55 13.06
N GLY A 185 -11.80 -1.37 13.57
CA GLY A 185 -12.44 -2.32 14.49
C GLY A 185 -11.83 -2.36 15.90
N LEU A 186 -10.92 -1.44 16.23
CA LEU A 186 -10.15 -1.38 17.48
C LEU A 186 -10.35 -0.05 18.23
N GLY A 187 -11.06 0.90 17.63
CA GLY A 187 -11.26 2.24 18.19
C GLY A 187 -9.95 3.03 18.29
N LEU A 188 -9.02 2.81 17.34
CA LEU A 188 -7.77 3.55 17.28
C LEU A 188 -8.01 5.02 16.93
N THR A 189 -7.23 5.89 17.54
CA THR A 189 -7.30 7.35 17.40
C THR A 189 -5.96 7.92 16.90
N GLU A 190 -5.96 9.17 16.43
CA GLU A 190 -4.72 9.90 16.10
C GLU A 190 -3.70 9.86 17.26
N ALA A 191 -4.18 9.97 18.50
CA ALA A 191 -3.32 9.93 19.69
C ALA A 191 -2.64 8.56 19.86
N ASP A 192 -3.34 7.46 19.53
CA ASP A 192 -2.75 6.11 19.56
C ASP A 192 -1.63 5.98 18.51
N SER A 193 -1.83 6.53 17.32
CA SER A 193 -0.81 6.54 16.27
C SER A 193 0.36 7.45 16.57
N ILE A 194 0.14 8.64 17.15
CA ILE A 194 1.21 9.54 17.60
C ILE A 194 2.08 8.85 18.68
N ASP A 195 1.47 8.19 19.66
CA ASP A 195 2.20 7.46 20.69
C ASP A 195 3.00 6.30 20.09
N PHE A 196 2.41 5.54 19.17
CA PHE A 196 3.08 4.44 18.50
C PHE A 196 4.23 4.90 17.59
N LEU A 197 4.05 5.97 16.81
CA LEU A 197 5.10 6.59 16.01
C LEU A 197 6.24 7.14 16.88
N THR A 198 5.91 7.71 18.05
CA THR A 198 6.92 8.17 19.02
C THR A 198 7.74 6.99 19.53
N PHE A 199 7.09 5.87 19.85
CA PHE A 199 7.75 4.62 20.22
C PHE A 199 8.67 4.11 19.09
N LEU A 200 8.16 3.99 17.86
CA LEU A 200 8.93 3.50 16.72
C LEU A 200 10.13 4.40 16.41
N ALA A 201 9.95 5.72 16.43
CA ALA A 201 11.04 6.65 16.18
C ALA A 201 12.15 6.52 17.21
N LYS A 202 11.80 6.44 18.50
CA LYS A 202 12.77 6.21 19.58
C LYS A 202 13.51 4.89 19.41
N GLU A 203 12.80 3.81 19.11
CA GLU A 203 13.40 2.48 18.90
C GLU A 203 14.33 2.46 17.68
N SER A 204 13.93 3.05 16.56
CA SER A 204 14.75 3.20 15.35
C SER A 204 16.00 4.03 15.61
N HIS A 205 15.87 5.21 16.24
CA HIS A 205 17.00 6.09 16.54
C HIS A 205 17.99 5.45 17.50
N SER A 206 17.52 4.67 18.49
CA SER A 206 18.39 3.91 19.40
C SER A 206 19.24 2.86 18.69
N ARG A 207 18.78 2.39 17.52
CA ARG A 207 19.49 1.46 16.62
C ARG A 207 20.32 2.17 15.55
N GLY A 208 20.39 3.51 15.58
CA GLY A 208 21.11 4.32 14.60
C GLY A 208 20.42 4.43 13.24
N MET A 209 19.14 4.05 13.15
CA MET A 209 18.36 4.07 11.92
C MET A 209 17.45 5.30 11.90
N ALA A 210 17.30 5.90 10.72
CA ALA A 210 16.27 6.92 10.47
C ALA A 210 14.87 6.30 10.32
N ILE A 211 13.82 7.12 10.39
CA ILE A 211 12.41 6.69 10.22
C ILE A 211 11.61 7.74 9.44
N GLY A 212 10.66 7.26 8.63
CA GLY A 212 9.69 8.09 7.92
C GLY A 212 8.28 8.04 8.51
N LEU A 213 7.47 9.02 8.14
CA LEU A 213 6.01 8.96 8.27
C LEU A 213 5.40 8.53 6.94
N LYS A 214 4.72 7.37 6.93
CA LYS A 214 3.95 6.88 5.78
C LYS A 214 2.52 7.41 5.84
N ASN A 215 2.11 8.21 4.85
CA ASN A 215 0.82 8.91 4.81
C ASN A 215 0.55 9.69 6.12
N GLY A 216 -0.64 9.59 6.72
CA GLY A 216 -0.93 10.16 8.04
C GLY A 216 -0.81 11.70 8.13
N GLY A 217 -1.28 12.42 7.11
CA GLY A 217 -1.17 13.88 7.01
C GLY A 217 -1.65 14.66 8.25
N ASP A 218 -2.70 14.17 8.93
CA ASP A 218 -3.29 14.83 10.10
C ASP A 218 -2.35 14.89 11.31
N VAL A 219 -1.42 13.92 11.44
CA VAL A 219 -0.52 13.83 12.60
C VAL A 219 0.84 14.49 12.38
N ILE A 220 1.12 15.04 11.19
CA ILE A 220 2.40 15.66 10.83
C ILE A 220 2.84 16.68 11.89
N GLY A 221 1.96 17.57 12.31
CA GLY A 221 2.27 18.62 13.29
C GLY A 221 2.77 18.08 14.64
N SER A 222 2.41 16.84 14.98
CA SER A 222 2.80 16.18 16.23
C SER A 222 4.07 15.35 16.13
N VAL A 223 4.42 14.86 14.93
CA VAL A 223 5.51 13.87 14.76
C VAL A 223 6.66 14.36 13.88
N ILE A 224 6.51 15.48 13.14
CA ILE A 224 7.49 15.94 12.16
C ILE A 224 8.89 16.11 12.75
N GLU A 225 9.04 16.48 14.02
CA GLU A 225 10.35 16.62 14.67
C GLU A 225 11.06 15.27 14.86
N LEU A 226 10.32 14.18 14.98
CA LEU A 226 10.83 12.82 15.16
C LEU A 226 11.22 12.16 13.82
N MET A 227 10.58 12.56 12.74
CA MET A 227 10.70 11.92 11.42
C MET A 227 11.83 12.51 10.58
N GLN A 228 12.45 11.70 9.73
CA GLN A 228 13.50 12.15 8.80
C GLN A 228 12.93 12.45 7.40
N TRP A 229 11.79 11.88 7.04
CA TRP A 229 11.06 12.11 5.80
C TRP A 229 9.58 11.78 5.95
N SER A 230 8.81 12.04 4.90
CA SER A 230 7.51 11.43 4.67
C SER A 230 7.59 10.51 3.45
N VAL A 231 6.92 9.36 3.51
CA VAL A 231 6.51 8.60 2.33
C VAL A 231 5.03 8.90 2.12
N ASN A 232 4.65 9.36 0.94
CA ASN A 232 3.26 9.66 0.62
C ASN A 232 2.84 8.97 -0.67
N GLU A 233 1.65 8.42 -0.65
CA GLU A 233 0.96 7.90 -1.82
C GLU A 233 -0.17 8.85 -2.22
N GLN A 234 -0.21 9.20 -3.50
CA GLN A 234 -1.37 9.79 -4.17
C GLN A 234 -1.81 11.19 -3.70
N CYS A 235 -0.95 12.00 -3.08
CA CYS A 235 -1.38 13.34 -2.69
C CYS A 235 -1.76 14.22 -3.88
N ALA A 236 -1.25 13.96 -5.10
CA ALA A 236 -1.64 14.74 -6.26
C ALA A 236 -3.06 14.37 -6.71
N GLU A 237 -3.37 13.07 -6.73
CA GLU A 237 -4.71 12.56 -7.04
C GLU A 237 -5.75 13.13 -6.07
N PHE A 238 -5.46 13.10 -4.77
CA PHE A 238 -6.40 13.55 -3.73
C PHE A 238 -6.28 15.04 -3.36
N LYS A 239 -5.35 15.77 -3.99
CA LYS A 239 -5.09 17.21 -3.76
C LYS A 239 -4.66 17.55 -2.33
N GLU A 240 -3.83 16.69 -1.76
CA GLU A 240 -3.36 16.76 -0.37
C GLU A 240 -1.89 17.16 -0.25
N CYS A 241 -1.16 17.39 -1.36
CA CYS A 241 0.29 17.63 -1.30
C CYS A 241 0.68 18.85 -0.46
N GLY A 242 -0.21 19.84 -0.32
CA GLY A 242 0.01 20.99 0.57
C GLY A 242 0.23 20.59 2.03
N THR A 243 -0.42 19.51 2.49
CA THR A 243 -0.25 18.96 3.84
C THR A 243 1.15 18.39 4.03
N TYR A 244 1.63 17.62 3.06
CA TYR A 244 2.94 16.96 3.12
C TYR A 244 4.11 17.91 2.83
N ALA A 245 3.85 19.06 2.17
CA ALA A 245 4.86 20.08 1.89
C ALA A 245 5.55 20.62 3.15
N ALA A 246 4.90 20.52 4.31
CA ALA A 246 5.48 20.81 5.63
C ALA A 246 6.85 20.14 5.86
N PHE A 247 7.07 18.92 5.34
CA PHE A 247 8.39 18.26 5.42
C PHE A 247 9.45 19.00 4.61
N THR A 248 9.13 19.36 3.36
CA THR A 248 10.08 20.05 2.47
C THR A 248 10.35 21.50 2.91
N GLU A 249 9.43 22.13 3.63
CA GLU A 249 9.63 23.45 4.25
C GLU A 249 10.71 23.43 5.32
N VAL A 250 10.90 22.28 6.00
CA VAL A 250 11.98 22.04 6.96
C VAL A 250 13.11 21.18 6.38
N ASN A 251 13.24 21.15 5.05
CA ASN A 251 14.29 20.47 4.28
C ASN A 251 14.37 18.94 4.50
N LYS A 252 13.25 18.32 4.85
CA LYS A 252 13.07 16.86 4.87
C LYS A 252 12.39 16.43 3.56
N PRO A 253 12.78 15.32 2.91
CA PRO A 253 12.13 14.90 1.68
C PRO A 253 10.72 14.37 1.94
N VAL A 254 9.88 14.53 0.93
CA VAL A 254 8.67 13.72 0.74
C VAL A 254 8.98 12.77 -0.41
N PHE A 255 9.08 11.49 -0.08
CA PHE A 255 9.16 10.38 -1.02
C PHE A 255 7.75 10.11 -1.52
N HIS A 256 7.45 10.64 -2.71
CA HIS A 256 6.10 10.76 -3.24
C HIS A 256 5.86 9.72 -4.33
N ILE A 257 4.79 8.94 -4.19
CA ILE A 257 4.39 7.88 -5.11
C ILE A 257 3.06 8.28 -5.76
N GLU A 258 3.03 8.26 -7.08
CA GLU A 258 1.78 8.27 -7.85
C GLU A 258 1.67 6.98 -8.65
N TYR A 259 0.47 6.39 -8.71
CA TYR A 259 0.30 5.10 -9.35
C TYR A 259 -0.12 5.25 -10.81
N SER A 260 0.61 4.58 -11.71
CA SER A 260 0.17 4.39 -13.08
C SER A 260 -1.10 3.54 -13.07
N THR A 261 -2.21 4.05 -13.62
CA THR A 261 -3.42 3.26 -13.79
C THR A 261 -3.11 2.03 -14.64
N GLU A 262 -3.11 0.85 -14.05
CA GLU A 262 -3.04 -0.39 -14.81
C GLU A 262 -4.36 -0.57 -15.56
N THR A 263 -4.38 -0.34 -16.87
CA THR A 263 -5.39 -0.98 -17.69
C THR A 263 -5.08 -2.46 -17.69
N MET A 264 -5.81 -3.25 -16.92
CA MET A 264 -5.89 -4.70 -17.10
C MET A 264 -6.33 -4.94 -18.56
N VAL A 265 -5.39 -5.20 -19.46
CA VAL A 265 -5.71 -5.58 -20.84
C VAL A 265 -6.25 -7.00 -20.77
N GLY A 266 -7.57 -7.13 -20.73
CA GLY A 266 -8.24 -8.40 -20.95
C GLY A 266 -7.84 -8.94 -22.31
N GLY A 267 -7.14 -10.07 -22.32
CA GLY A 267 -6.83 -10.80 -23.54
C GLY A 267 -8.11 -11.28 -24.21
N SER A 268 -8.37 -10.78 -25.42
CA SER A 268 -8.78 -11.63 -26.55
C SER A 268 -8.66 -10.82 -27.84
N GLY A 269 -7.75 -11.27 -28.71
CA GLY A 269 -7.87 -11.00 -30.14
C GLY A 269 -9.17 -11.60 -30.67
N GLY A 270 -9.72 -11.00 -31.73
CA GLY A 270 -10.92 -11.51 -32.39
C GLY A 270 -11.62 -10.44 -33.22
N THR A 271 -11.06 -10.11 -34.38
CA THR A 271 -11.77 -9.41 -35.45
C THR A 271 -12.92 -10.26 -36.00
N GLY A 272 -14.09 -9.67 -36.21
CA GLY A 272 -14.99 -10.07 -37.31
C GLY A 272 -16.39 -10.58 -36.95
N ALA A 273 -17.39 -9.82 -37.42
CA ALA A 273 -18.68 -10.22 -37.99
C ALA A 273 -19.57 -11.25 -37.25
N GLY A 274 -20.75 -10.81 -36.82
CA GLY A 274 -21.77 -11.66 -36.20
C GLY A 274 -22.58 -12.51 -37.17
N ILE A 275 -23.24 -13.55 -36.66
CA ILE A 275 -24.46 -14.17 -37.19
C ILE A 275 -25.32 -14.68 -36.02
N LYS A 276 -26.64 -14.59 -36.24
CA LYS A 276 -27.80 -14.93 -35.40
C LYS A 276 -27.87 -16.40 -34.94
N GLY A 277 -28.40 -16.57 -33.72
CA GLY A 277 -29.48 -17.48 -33.29
C GLY A 277 -29.45 -18.97 -33.66
N THR A 278 -29.61 -19.85 -32.67
CA THR A 278 -30.85 -20.62 -32.37
C THR A 278 -30.62 -21.54 -31.17
N ALA A 279 -31.71 -21.84 -30.45
CA ALA A 279 -31.79 -22.70 -29.30
C ALA A 279 -31.59 -24.19 -29.62
N ALA A 280 -31.10 -24.96 -28.64
CA ALA A 280 -31.53 -26.34 -28.40
C ALA A 280 -31.15 -26.77 -26.96
N ASP A 281 -32.16 -27.26 -26.25
CA ASP A 281 -32.08 -28.01 -25.00
C ASP A 281 -31.28 -29.32 -25.15
N SER A 282 -30.62 -29.79 -24.09
CA SER A 282 -30.88 -31.11 -23.46
C SER A 282 -29.83 -31.47 -22.39
N VAL A 283 -30.30 -31.43 -21.14
CA VAL A 283 -30.34 -32.49 -20.12
C VAL A 283 -29.34 -33.67 -20.18
N ALA A 284 -28.80 -33.93 -18.97
CA ALA A 284 -28.38 -35.20 -18.34
C ALA A 284 -26.87 -35.59 -18.31
N ALA A 285 -26.41 -35.72 -17.07
CA ALA A 285 -25.23 -36.45 -16.60
C ALA A 285 -25.58 -37.96 -16.38
N PRO A 286 -24.80 -38.74 -15.61
CA PRO A 286 -23.49 -39.32 -15.88
C PRO A 286 -23.50 -40.87 -15.73
N SER A 287 -22.46 -41.57 -16.16
CA SER A 287 -22.20 -42.99 -15.78
C SER A 287 -20.74 -43.34 -16.10
N THR A 288 -19.85 -43.46 -15.10
CA THR A 288 -19.43 -44.68 -14.35
C THR A 288 -18.46 -45.60 -15.10
N ASP A 289 -17.36 -45.89 -14.38
CA ASP A 289 -16.56 -47.14 -14.35
C ASP A 289 -15.86 -47.54 -15.67
N GLY A 290 -14.61 -47.98 -15.71
CA GLY A 290 -13.74 -48.59 -14.72
C GLY A 290 -12.83 -49.58 -15.47
N SER A 291 -11.72 -49.98 -14.85
CA SER A 291 -10.82 -51.09 -15.25
C SER A 291 -9.58 -50.77 -16.12
N THR A 292 -8.41 -50.85 -15.47
CA THR A 292 -7.23 -51.73 -15.73
C THR A 292 -6.90 -52.10 -17.19
N ASP A 293 -5.66 -52.14 -17.68
CA ASP A 293 -4.48 -52.80 -17.11
C ASP A 293 -3.22 -52.53 -17.98
N THR A 294 -2.07 -52.61 -17.32
CA THR A 294 -0.69 -52.98 -17.73
C THR A 294 -0.12 -52.84 -19.17
N SER A 295 1.10 -52.28 -19.16
CA SER A 295 2.39 -52.80 -19.69
C SER A 295 2.95 -52.39 -21.07
N SER A 296 4.20 -51.91 -20.95
CA SER A 296 5.42 -52.22 -21.72
C SER A 296 5.64 -51.65 -23.13
N ASP A 297 6.67 -50.79 -23.16
CA ASP A 297 7.87 -50.87 -23.98
C ASP A 297 7.90 -50.34 -25.43
N THR A 298 8.95 -49.54 -25.62
CA THR A 298 9.82 -49.35 -26.79
C THR A 298 9.51 -48.29 -27.86
N ASP A 299 10.47 -47.36 -27.90
CA ASP A 299 11.16 -46.78 -29.06
C ASP A 299 10.56 -45.60 -29.84
N ALA A 300 11.26 -44.47 -29.66
CA ALA A 300 11.85 -43.60 -30.69
C ALA A 300 10.94 -43.08 -31.83
N ASP A 301 10.59 -41.80 -31.81
CA ASP A 301 11.40 -40.70 -32.38
C ASP A 301 10.58 -39.40 -32.47
N ALA A 302 11.28 -38.29 -32.23
CA ALA A 302 11.01 -36.90 -32.65
C ALA A 302 9.59 -36.32 -32.55
N ASP A 303 9.40 -35.35 -31.65
CA ASP A 303 8.87 -34.03 -32.07
C ASP A 303 9.07 -32.92 -31.01
N ALA A 304 9.33 -31.74 -31.57
CA ALA A 304 9.56 -30.39 -31.07
C ALA A 304 8.98 -29.91 -29.71
N ASP A 305 9.79 -29.05 -29.05
CA ASP A 305 9.46 -27.77 -28.40
C ASP A 305 8.02 -27.52 -27.90
N ALA A 306 7.87 -27.24 -26.60
CA ALA A 306 7.21 -26.01 -26.08
C ALA A 306 7.04 -26.03 -24.54
N ASP A 307 7.75 -25.10 -23.88
CA ASP A 307 7.32 -24.21 -22.79
C ASP A 307 6.31 -24.70 -21.73
N ASP A 308 6.82 -24.93 -20.51
CA ASP A 308 6.09 -24.58 -19.27
C ASP A 308 6.62 -23.22 -18.79
N ASP A 309 6.17 -22.17 -19.47
CA ASP A 309 6.44 -20.77 -19.17
C ASP A 309 5.15 -20.02 -18.80
N SER A 310 4.47 -20.48 -17.75
CA SER A 310 3.25 -19.82 -17.25
C SER A 310 3.52 -18.73 -16.19
N TYR A 311 4.79 -18.38 -15.93
CA TYR A 311 5.17 -17.32 -14.99
C TYR A 311 6.26 -16.35 -15.48
N GLN A 312 6.60 -16.29 -16.78
CA GLN A 312 7.34 -15.13 -17.30
C GLN A 312 6.41 -13.96 -17.64
N LYS A 313 6.64 -12.88 -16.90
CA LYS A 313 6.82 -11.53 -17.45
C LYS A 313 5.79 -11.10 -18.50
N LEU A 314 4.58 -10.84 -18.06
CA LEU A 314 3.95 -9.63 -18.58
C LEU A 314 4.67 -8.44 -17.94
N ARG A 315 5.75 -7.99 -18.60
CA ARG A 315 6.17 -6.58 -18.53
C ARG A 315 5.01 -5.77 -19.12
N ALA A 316 3.94 -5.62 -18.37
CA ALA A 316 2.97 -4.58 -18.61
C ALA A 316 3.75 -3.28 -18.42
N ARG A 317 4.32 -2.75 -19.51
CA ARG A 317 4.65 -1.34 -19.55
C ARG A 317 3.32 -0.66 -19.37
N SER A 318 3.06 -0.17 -18.16
CA SER A 318 1.92 0.68 -17.91
C SER A 318 1.94 1.77 -18.98
N ASN A 319 0.86 1.87 -19.75
CA ASN A 319 0.71 2.97 -20.69
C ASN A 319 0.49 4.22 -19.84
N LEU A 320 1.58 4.82 -19.38
CA LEU A 320 1.53 6.04 -18.61
C LEU A 320 0.94 7.13 -19.49
N SER A 321 -0.30 7.54 -19.19
CA SER A 321 -0.91 8.65 -19.90
C SER A 321 -0.05 9.91 -19.72
N PRO A 322 0.24 10.69 -20.78
CA PRO A 322 0.91 11.98 -20.64
C PRO A 322 0.23 12.90 -19.62
N THR A 323 -1.10 12.79 -19.49
CA THR A 323 -1.87 13.55 -18.49
C THR A 323 -1.52 13.13 -17.07
N LEU A 324 -1.38 11.83 -16.81
CA LEU A 324 -1.02 11.29 -15.50
C LEU A 324 0.42 11.67 -15.12
N LYS A 325 1.36 11.57 -16.07
CA LYS A 325 2.73 12.05 -15.84
C LYS A 325 2.74 13.53 -15.49
N THR A 326 1.98 14.34 -16.22
CA THR A 326 1.88 15.78 -15.96
C THR A 326 1.26 16.07 -14.60
N SER A 327 0.18 15.39 -14.22
CA SER A 327 -0.48 15.62 -12.92
C SER A 327 0.40 15.19 -11.75
N ALA A 328 1.12 14.08 -11.87
CA ALA A 328 2.07 13.63 -10.85
C ALA A 328 3.26 14.58 -10.70
N CYS A 329 3.84 15.03 -11.81
CA CYS A 329 5.08 15.83 -11.81
C CYS A 329 4.88 17.32 -11.57
N HIS A 330 3.67 17.84 -11.78
CA HIS A 330 3.34 19.25 -11.62
C HIS A 330 2.19 19.47 -10.64
N ALA A 331 2.04 18.57 -9.67
CA ALA A 331 1.08 18.72 -8.60
C ALA A 331 1.36 19.99 -7.79
N ALA A 332 0.30 20.72 -7.45
CA ALA A 332 0.44 21.94 -6.65
C ALA A 332 1.08 21.62 -5.29
N ASN A 333 2.10 22.40 -4.88
CA ASN A 333 2.88 22.24 -3.66
C ASN A 333 3.85 21.03 -3.63
N ALA A 334 4.04 20.33 -4.76
CA ALA A 334 4.95 19.19 -4.85
C ALA A 334 6.31 19.52 -5.50
N ASP A 335 6.65 20.80 -5.72
CA ASP A 335 7.85 21.22 -6.46
C ASP A 335 9.19 20.70 -5.89
N LYS A 336 9.22 20.34 -4.60
CA LYS A 336 10.38 19.80 -3.89
C LYS A 336 10.24 18.32 -3.52
N PHE A 337 9.19 17.66 -3.99
CA PHE A 337 8.93 16.26 -3.69
C PHE A 337 9.86 15.39 -4.52
N SER A 338 10.26 14.27 -3.94
CA SER A 338 10.96 13.22 -4.64
C SER A 338 9.90 12.32 -5.27
N THR A 339 9.40 12.68 -6.46
CA THR A 339 8.29 11.96 -7.10
C THR A 339 8.77 10.76 -7.92
N VAL A 340 8.11 9.61 -7.72
CA VAL A 340 8.17 8.43 -8.58
C VAL A 340 6.77 8.05 -9.04
N ILE A 341 6.67 7.58 -10.27
CA ILE A 341 5.45 6.96 -10.80
C ILE A 341 5.66 5.45 -10.81
N LYS A 342 4.74 4.70 -10.20
CA LYS A 342 4.90 3.27 -9.92
C LYS A 342 3.66 2.48 -10.35
N ASN A 343 3.84 1.18 -10.57
CA ASN A 343 2.71 0.24 -10.58
C ASN A 343 2.17 0.09 -9.16
N MET A 344 0.89 -0.27 -9.01
CA MET A 344 0.25 -0.41 -7.69
C MET A 344 0.89 -1.53 -6.85
N ASN A 345 1.39 -2.58 -7.51
CA ASN A 345 2.11 -3.67 -6.84
C ASN A 345 3.52 -3.29 -6.35
N LEU A 346 4.00 -2.07 -6.64
CA LEU A 346 5.33 -1.59 -6.28
C LEU A 346 6.46 -2.53 -6.73
N ASP A 347 6.36 -3.04 -7.96
CA ASP A 347 7.43 -3.78 -8.62
C ASP A 347 8.64 -2.89 -8.99
N ALA A 348 9.59 -3.44 -9.74
CA ALA A 348 10.81 -2.73 -10.13
C ALA A 348 10.55 -1.55 -11.10
N TRP A 349 9.43 -1.52 -11.83
CA TRP A 349 9.16 -0.48 -12.83
C TRP A 349 9.01 0.89 -12.15
N VAL A 350 9.68 1.90 -12.70
CA VAL A 350 9.60 3.27 -12.19
C VAL A 350 9.76 4.24 -13.35
N GLU A 351 8.94 5.29 -13.34
CA GLU A 351 9.12 6.46 -14.18
C GLU A 351 9.35 7.68 -13.28
N TYR A 352 10.26 8.56 -13.70
CA TYR A 352 10.56 9.81 -13.01
C TYR A 352 9.94 11.00 -13.74
N CYS A 353 9.70 12.05 -12.97
CA CYS A 353 9.73 13.41 -13.48
C CYS A 353 11.17 13.73 -13.95
#